data_AF-A0AAW2W4Z1-F1
#
_entry.id   AF-A0AAW2W4Z1-F1
#
_cell.length_a   1.000
_cell.length_b   1.000
_cell.length_c   1.000
_cell.angle_alpha   90.00
_cell.angle_beta   90.00
_cell.angle_gamma   90.00
#
_symmetry.space_group_name_H-M   'P 1'
#
loop_
_entity.id
_entity.type
_entity.pdbx_description
1 polymer ?
#
loop_
_entity_poly.entity_id
_entity_poly.type
_entity_poly.pdbx_seq_one_letter_code
_entity_poly.pdbx_strand_id
1 'polypeptide(L)'
;MVHGVPKTLGFDKTPLVEYFQHKYPGKIYNVVVPMDLCALDDLATDLVKVRENISKLVAKIELRGLADEGEDVDGYTGEERGFRGRLRFLWRRVKDLWYRAAHELGFSDEERLRKLQELRADLEMEMAAYKEGRARGAGVAFVVFKDVYTANKAVQDFRNEKRRRIGRFFSLMELQLQRNQWKVERAPLASDIYWNHLGSSKVSLKIRRVLVNTCLLLMLLFFSSPLAVISAIKSAARIVNAEAIDNAQMWLTWLQSSSWIATIIFQFLPNVIIFVSMYIVIPSVLSYLSKFERHLTVSREQRAALLKMVCFFLVNLILLRALVESSLEGAILKMSRCYLDGEDCKRIEQYLSASFLSRSCLSSLAFLITSTFLGISYDLLAPIPWIKNKLRKFQKNDMLQLVPERSEDYPLQHQDTEPAERDP
;
A
#
# COMPACT_ATOMS: atom_id res chain seq x y z
N MET A 1 28.41 5.48 -0.34
CA MET A 1 27.55 4.57 -1.14
C MET A 1 27.74 4.89 -2.60
N VAL A 2 28.05 3.89 -3.42
CA VAL A 2 28.26 4.01 -4.86
C VAL A 2 27.14 3.25 -5.56
N HIS A 3 26.28 3.96 -6.29
CA HIS A 3 25.21 3.36 -7.09
C HIS A 3 25.65 3.16 -8.54
N GLY A 4 25.12 2.15 -9.22
CA GLY A 4 25.37 1.92 -10.65
C GLY A 4 26.62 1.11 -10.93
N VAL A 5 27.06 0.31 -9.95
CA VAL A 5 28.10 -0.70 -10.13
C VAL A 5 27.50 -1.84 -10.98
N PRO A 6 28.26 -2.45 -11.91
CA PRO A 6 27.77 -3.59 -12.67
C PRO A 6 27.37 -4.76 -11.74
N LYS A 7 26.24 -5.41 -12.05
CA LYS A 7 25.70 -6.51 -11.21
C LYS A 7 26.59 -7.77 -11.18
N THR A 8 27.51 -7.90 -12.14
CA THR A 8 28.50 -9.00 -12.23
C THR A 8 29.55 -8.95 -11.11
N LEU A 9 29.81 -7.77 -10.54
CA LEU A 9 30.76 -7.59 -9.43
C LEU A 9 30.24 -8.07 -8.06
N GLY A 10 29.02 -8.62 -8.01
CA GLY A 10 28.54 -9.28 -6.79
C GLY A 10 29.38 -10.52 -6.44
N PHE A 11 29.85 -11.25 -7.46
CA PHE A 11 30.68 -12.44 -7.32
C PHE A 11 32.16 -12.09 -7.07
N ASP A 12 32.69 -11.16 -7.86
CA ASP A 12 34.08 -10.72 -7.75
C ASP A 12 34.18 -9.22 -7.50
N LYS A 13 34.52 -8.88 -6.26
CA LYS A 13 34.74 -7.50 -5.81
C LYS A 13 36.17 -7.00 -6.05
N THR A 14 37.10 -7.86 -6.46
CA THR A 14 38.52 -7.51 -6.63
C THR A 14 38.77 -6.31 -7.54
N PRO A 15 38.16 -6.17 -8.75
CA PRO A 15 38.41 -5.00 -9.60
C PRO A 15 37.92 -3.69 -8.97
N LEU A 16 36.86 -3.75 -8.17
CA LEU A 16 36.36 -2.58 -7.44
C LEU A 16 37.32 -2.18 -6.32
N VAL A 17 37.82 -3.16 -5.58
CA VAL A 17 38.80 -2.96 -4.50
C VAL A 17 40.09 -2.37 -5.06
N GLU A 18 40.62 -2.94 -6.14
CA GLU A 18 41.84 -2.47 -6.80
C GLU A 18 41.69 -1.03 -7.31
N TYR A 19 40.55 -0.71 -7.95
CA TYR A 19 40.25 0.66 -8.39
C TYR A 19 40.31 1.68 -7.23
N PHE A 20 39.67 1.37 -6.11
CA PHE A 20 39.68 2.26 -4.96
C PHE A 20 41.07 2.33 -4.32
N GLN A 21 41.78 1.21 -4.20
CA GLN A 21 43.14 1.16 -3.65
C GLN A 21 44.12 1.99 -4.48
N HIS A 22 44.05 1.91 -5.80
CA HIS A 22 44.86 2.72 -6.70
C HIS A 22 44.53 4.22 -6.56
N LYS A 23 43.26 4.59 -6.39
CA LYS A 23 42.84 5.99 -6.27
C LYS A 23 43.10 6.60 -4.87
N TYR A 24 42.99 5.79 -3.82
CA TYR A 24 43.12 6.21 -2.41
C TYR A 24 44.01 5.21 -1.64
N PRO A 25 45.33 5.21 -1.88
CA PRO A 25 46.24 4.23 -1.28
C PRO A 25 46.24 4.34 0.25
N GLY A 26 46.12 3.20 0.94
CA GLY A 26 46.20 3.07 2.40
C GLY A 26 45.01 3.62 3.21
N LYS A 27 44.05 4.29 2.57
CA LYS A 27 42.93 5.00 3.25
C LYS A 27 41.62 4.23 3.30
N ILE A 28 41.52 3.13 2.56
CA ILE A 28 40.33 2.28 2.53
C ILE A 28 40.40 1.29 3.69
N TYR A 29 39.28 1.17 4.39
CA TYR A 29 39.10 0.17 5.43
C TYR A 29 38.50 -1.11 4.85
N ASN A 30 37.35 -0.99 4.17
CA ASN A 30 36.65 -2.14 3.58
C ASN A 30 35.77 -1.71 2.41
N VAL A 31 35.54 -2.63 1.48
CA VAL A 31 34.58 -2.47 0.37
C VAL A 31 33.60 -3.63 0.40
N VAL A 32 32.33 -3.30 0.62
CA VAL A 32 31.22 -4.25 0.72
C VAL A 32 30.32 -4.09 -0.49
N VAL A 33 30.14 -5.17 -1.25
CA VAL A 33 29.23 -5.24 -2.39
C VAL A 33 28.10 -6.21 -2.04
N PRO A 34 26.93 -5.72 -1.64
CA PRO A 34 25.79 -6.59 -1.33
C PRO A 34 25.24 -7.28 -2.59
N MET A 35 24.73 -8.50 -2.40
CA MET A 35 23.95 -9.24 -3.38
C MET A 35 22.58 -8.56 -3.59
N ASP A 36 21.86 -8.97 -4.65
CA ASP A 36 20.52 -8.47 -4.96
C ASP A 36 19.49 -8.95 -3.93
N LEU A 37 19.33 -8.18 -2.86
CA LEU A 37 18.44 -8.46 -1.74
C LEU A 37 16.97 -8.33 -2.11
N CYS A 38 16.63 -7.53 -3.13
CA CYS A 38 15.25 -7.42 -3.61
C CYS A 38 14.76 -8.72 -4.21
N ALA A 39 15.59 -9.36 -5.04
CA ALA A 39 15.26 -10.68 -5.58
C ALA A 39 15.20 -11.74 -4.47
N LEU A 40 16.09 -11.65 -3.48
CA LEU A 40 16.06 -12.56 -2.32
C LEU A 40 14.76 -12.45 -1.50
N ASP A 41 14.27 -11.23 -1.27
CA ASP A 41 13.02 -10.98 -0.53
C ASP A 41 11.79 -11.47 -1.32
N ASP A 42 11.77 -11.23 -2.64
CA ASP A 42 10.72 -11.73 -3.53
C ASP A 42 10.71 -13.29 -3.52
N LEU A 43 11.89 -13.94 -3.59
CA LEU A 43 12.05 -15.40 -3.46
C LEU A 43 11.60 -15.94 -2.09
N ALA A 44 12.00 -15.28 -1.00
CA ALA A 44 11.60 -15.67 0.35
C ALA A 44 10.07 -15.64 0.51
N THR A 45 9.47 -14.55 0.02
CA THR A 45 8.03 -14.34 0.07
C THR A 45 7.29 -15.41 -0.75
N ASP A 46 7.77 -15.72 -1.94
CA ASP A 46 7.14 -16.73 -2.80
C ASP A 46 7.32 -18.15 -2.25
N LEU A 47 8.45 -18.45 -1.61
CA LEU A 47 8.66 -19.71 -0.90
C LEU A 47 7.68 -19.87 0.27
N VAL A 48 7.44 -18.82 1.07
CA VAL A 48 6.42 -18.86 2.13
C VAL A 48 5.03 -19.11 1.56
N LYS A 49 4.64 -18.41 0.47
CA LYS A 49 3.34 -18.62 -0.18
C LYS A 49 3.20 -20.04 -0.71
N VAL A 50 4.24 -20.59 -1.36
CA VAL A 50 4.22 -21.96 -1.88
C VAL A 50 4.09 -22.97 -0.74
N ARG A 51 4.83 -22.80 0.37
CA ARG A 51 4.68 -23.65 1.56
C ARG A 51 3.27 -23.60 2.14
N GLU A 52 2.70 -22.40 2.28
CA GLU A 52 1.33 -22.23 2.76
C GLU A 52 0.31 -22.90 1.83
N ASN A 53 0.48 -22.77 0.51
CA ASN A 53 -0.37 -23.40 -0.48
C ASN A 53 -0.25 -24.93 -0.45
N ILE A 54 0.96 -25.48 -0.28
CA ILE A 54 1.19 -26.92 -0.10
C ILE A 54 0.48 -27.39 1.17
N SER A 55 0.67 -26.73 2.31
CA SER A 55 0.02 -27.08 3.57
C SER A 55 -1.50 -27.06 3.46
N LYS A 56 -2.08 -26.04 2.82
CA LYS A 56 -3.53 -25.95 2.56
C LYS A 56 -4.02 -27.09 1.64
N LEU A 57 -3.24 -27.45 0.63
CA LEU A 57 -3.60 -28.51 -0.30
C LEU A 57 -3.53 -29.90 0.34
N VAL A 58 -2.46 -30.18 1.11
CA VAL A 58 -2.29 -31.43 1.86
C VAL A 58 -3.43 -31.60 2.87
N ALA A 59 -3.72 -30.57 3.68
CA ALA A 59 -4.82 -30.63 4.64
C ALA A 59 -6.18 -30.86 3.95
N LYS A 60 -6.38 -30.30 2.76
CA LYS A 60 -7.59 -30.54 1.96
C LYS A 60 -7.69 -31.98 1.44
N ILE A 61 -6.57 -32.60 1.06
CA ILE A 61 -6.52 -34.00 0.64
C ILE A 61 -6.80 -34.93 1.82
N GLU A 62 -6.17 -34.69 2.97
CA GLU A 62 -6.40 -35.45 4.21
C GLU A 62 -7.87 -35.39 4.66
N LEU A 63 -8.47 -34.19 4.67
CA LEU A 63 -9.89 -33.99 4.99
C LEU A 63 -10.82 -34.74 4.01
N ARG A 64 -10.42 -34.86 2.74
CA ARG A 64 -11.20 -35.59 1.74
C ARG A 64 -11.07 -37.10 1.92
N GLY A 65 -9.87 -37.60 2.24
CA GLY A 65 -9.65 -39.01 2.57
C GLY A 65 -10.45 -39.46 3.80
N LEU A 66 -10.46 -38.65 4.86
CA LEU A 66 -11.25 -38.94 6.07
C LEU A 66 -12.77 -38.87 5.85
N ALA A 67 -13.24 -38.08 4.89
CA ALA A 67 -14.67 -38.02 4.56
C ALA A 67 -15.14 -39.24 3.75
N ASP A 68 -14.26 -39.81 2.91
CA ASP A 68 -14.56 -41.01 2.11
C ASP A 68 -14.65 -42.27 2.98
N GLU A 69 -13.92 -42.32 4.09
CA GLU A 69 -14.01 -43.41 5.09
C GLU A 69 -15.25 -43.32 6.00
N GLY A 70 -15.99 -42.21 5.98
CA GLY A 70 -17.13 -41.94 6.86
C GLY A 70 -18.51 -41.99 6.20
N GLU A 71 -18.61 -42.34 4.91
CA GLU A 71 -19.89 -42.36 4.17
C GLU A 71 -20.57 -43.74 4.09
N ASP A 72 -20.07 -44.75 4.81
CA ASP A 72 -20.85 -45.95 5.11
C ASP A 72 -21.48 -45.81 6.51
N VAL A 73 -22.81 -45.79 6.55
CA VAL A 73 -23.69 -45.63 7.73
C VAL A 73 -24.08 -44.18 8.05
N ASP A 74 -25.15 -43.70 7.39
CA ASP A 74 -26.39 -43.45 8.14
C ASP A 74 -27.60 -43.23 7.23
N GLY A 75 -28.62 -44.07 7.46
CA GLY A 75 -29.96 -43.93 6.93
C GLY A 75 -30.84 -43.03 7.80
N TYR A 76 -31.99 -42.68 7.22
CA TYR A 76 -33.13 -41.92 7.78
C TYR A 76 -33.10 -40.40 7.59
N THR A 77 -33.94 -39.96 6.65
CA THR A 77 -34.34 -38.56 6.47
C THR A 77 -35.73 -38.36 7.09
N GLY A 78 -35.82 -37.47 8.08
CA GLY A 78 -37.06 -36.84 8.51
C GLY A 78 -37.30 -35.55 7.73
N GLU A 79 -38.50 -35.42 7.14
CA GLU A 79 -38.98 -34.23 6.44
C GLU A 79 -39.16 -33.04 7.39
N GLU A 80 -38.41 -31.95 7.17
CA GLU A 80 -38.86 -30.60 7.55
C GLU A 80 -38.96 -29.71 6.31
N ARG A 81 -40.21 -29.49 5.87
CA ARG A 81 -40.59 -28.60 4.75
C ARG A 81 -40.46 -27.14 5.16
N GLY A 82 -39.46 -26.47 4.62
CA GLY A 82 -39.36 -25.00 4.64
C GLY A 82 -38.35 -24.49 3.61
N PHE A 83 -38.41 -23.20 3.26
CA PHE A 83 -37.51 -22.52 2.31
C PHE A 83 -36.02 -22.77 2.62
N ARG A 84 -35.67 -22.86 3.91
CA ARG A 84 -34.33 -23.24 4.41
C ARG A 84 -33.93 -24.67 4.04
N GLY A 85 -34.87 -25.61 4.00
CA GLY A 85 -34.67 -26.98 3.53
C GLY A 85 -34.44 -27.04 2.02
N ARG A 86 -35.19 -26.25 1.24
CA ARG A 86 -34.99 -26.13 -0.22
C ARG A 86 -33.65 -25.48 -0.56
N LEU A 87 -33.23 -24.47 0.20
CA LEU A 87 -31.92 -23.84 0.08
C LEU A 87 -30.79 -24.81 0.45
N ARG A 88 -30.96 -25.61 1.53
CA ARG A 88 -30.00 -26.68 1.89
C ARG A 88 -29.92 -27.77 0.83
N PHE A 89 -31.04 -28.14 0.21
CA PHE A 89 -31.09 -29.14 -0.86
C PHE A 89 -30.43 -28.62 -2.14
N LEU A 90 -30.70 -27.36 -2.52
CA LEU A 90 -30.01 -26.68 -3.62
C LEU A 90 -28.51 -26.55 -3.35
N TRP A 91 -28.13 -26.21 -2.12
CA TRP A 91 -26.73 -26.11 -1.71
C TRP A 91 -26.03 -27.48 -1.74
N ARG A 92 -26.69 -28.55 -1.27
CA ARG A 92 -26.20 -29.94 -1.42
C ARG A 92 -26.05 -30.32 -2.88
N ARG A 93 -27.03 -30.00 -3.73
CA ARG A 93 -26.99 -30.32 -5.16
C ARG A 93 -25.89 -29.54 -5.90
N VAL A 94 -25.67 -28.27 -5.56
CA VAL A 94 -24.56 -27.46 -6.07
C VAL A 94 -23.23 -27.99 -5.56
N LYS A 95 -23.16 -28.40 -4.28
CA LYS A 95 -21.99 -29.05 -3.70
C LYS A 95 -21.69 -30.35 -4.46
N ASP A 96 -22.66 -31.23 -4.66
CA ASP A 96 -22.47 -32.50 -5.39
C ASP A 96 -22.14 -32.29 -6.88
N LEU A 97 -22.71 -31.27 -7.52
CA LEU A 97 -22.33 -30.87 -8.87
C LEU A 97 -20.91 -30.31 -8.90
N TRP A 98 -20.49 -29.58 -7.87
CA TRP A 98 -19.12 -29.08 -7.72
C TRP A 98 -18.14 -30.20 -7.39
N TYR A 99 -18.52 -31.20 -6.59
CA TYR A 99 -17.72 -32.39 -6.30
C TYR A 99 -17.59 -33.28 -7.53
N ARG A 100 -18.68 -33.50 -8.29
CA ARG A 100 -18.63 -34.18 -9.58
C ARG A 100 -17.82 -33.41 -10.61
N ALA A 101 -18.07 -32.10 -10.77
CA ALA A 101 -17.26 -31.27 -11.66
C ALA A 101 -15.80 -31.23 -11.22
N ALA A 102 -15.47 -31.21 -9.93
CA ALA A 102 -14.09 -31.25 -9.42
C ALA A 102 -13.43 -32.63 -9.62
N HIS A 103 -14.19 -33.72 -9.55
CA HIS A 103 -13.71 -35.07 -9.83
C HIS A 103 -13.51 -35.30 -11.34
N GLU A 104 -14.43 -34.80 -12.15
CA GLU A 104 -14.48 -34.95 -13.61
C GLU A 104 -13.55 -33.97 -14.35
N LEU A 105 -13.28 -32.80 -13.74
CA LEU A 105 -12.21 -31.91 -14.22
C LEU A 105 -10.82 -32.46 -13.93
N GLY A 106 -10.65 -33.45 -13.03
CA GLY A 106 -9.47 -34.34 -12.97
C GLY A 106 -8.08 -33.70 -13.08
N PHE A 107 -7.95 -32.38 -12.92
CA PHE A 107 -6.70 -31.63 -12.83
C PHE A 107 -6.16 -31.84 -11.42
N SER A 108 -6.00 -33.12 -11.09
CA SER A 108 -5.00 -33.76 -10.26
C SER A 108 -4.48 -32.84 -9.16
N ASP A 109 -5.14 -32.87 -8.00
CA ASP A 109 -4.60 -32.25 -6.79
C ASP A 109 -3.19 -32.81 -6.49
N GLU A 110 -2.90 -34.05 -6.92
CA GLU A 110 -1.56 -34.63 -6.99
C GLU A 110 -0.61 -33.91 -7.98
N GLU A 111 -1.05 -33.57 -9.19
CA GLU A 111 -0.25 -32.83 -10.18
C GLU A 111 -0.01 -31.39 -9.73
N ARG A 112 -1.01 -30.76 -9.08
CA ARG A 112 -0.87 -29.44 -8.45
C ARG A 112 0.12 -29.50 -7.30
N LEU A 113 0.04 -30.54 -6.47
CA LEU A 113 1.00 -30.78 -5.39
C LEU A 113 2.40 -30.99 -5.98
N ARG A 114 2.54 -31.78 -7.05
CA ARG A 114 3.80 -32.02 -7.76
C ARG A 114 4.39 -30.72 -8.30
N LYS A 115 3.60 -29.89 -8.98
CA LYS A 115 4.04 -28.57 -9.48
C LYS A 115 4.45 -27.64 -8.34
N LEU A 116 3.72 -27.62 -7.23
CA LEU A 116 4.10 -26.82 -6.06
C LEU A 116 5.38 -27.34 -5.39
N GLN A 117 5.59 -28.66 -5.35
CA GLN A 117 6.81 -29.27 -4.86
C GLN A 117 8.01 -29.00 -5.76
N GLU A 118 7.83 -29.04 -7.08
CA GLU A 118 8.84 -28.66 -8.07
C GLU A 118 9.22 -27.18 -7.93
N LEU A 119 8.23 -26.28 -7.88
CA LEU A 119 8.46 -24.86 -7.63
C LEU A 119 9.16 -24.61 -6.29
N ARG A 120 8.82 -25.38 -5.25
CA ARG A 120 9.50 -25.30 -3.96
C ARG A 120 10.97 -25.70 -4.09
N ALA A 121 11.27 -26.78 -4.80
CA ALA A 121 12.64 -27.25 -5.01
C ALA A 121 13.46 -26.22 -5.80
N ASP A 122 12.89 -25.64 -6.86
CA ASP A 122 13.52 -24.58 -7.65
C ASP A 122 13.83 -23.34 -6.81
N LEU A 123 12.87 -22.89 -6.00
CA LEU A 123 13.05 -21.75 -5.08
C LEU A 123 14.10 -22.05 -3.99
N GLU A 124 14.12 -23.27 -3.44
CA GLU A 124 15.13 -23.69 -2.46
C GLU A 124 16.53 -23.80 -3.07
N MET A 125 16.63 -24.20 -4.34
CA MET A 125 17.87 -24.23 -5.12
C MET A 125 18.40 -22.81 -5.38
N GLU A 126 17.55 -21.87 -5.81
CA GLU A 126 17.96 -20.47 -5.97
C GLU A 126 18.40 -19.86 -4.63
N MET A 127 17.69 -20.15 -3.54
CA MET A 127 18.07 -19.75 -2.19
C MET A 127 19.44 -20.29 -1.77
N ALA A 128 19.80 -21.51 -2.18
CA ALA A 128 21.12 -22.08 -1.92
C ALA A 128 22.21 -21.27 -2.64
N ALA A 129 21.98 -20.86 -3.89
CA ALA A 129 22.93 -20.02 -4.63
C ALA A 129 23.18 -18.65 -3.95
N TYR A 130 22.16 -18.09 -3.29
CA TYR A 130 22.31 -16.89 -2.45
C TYR A 130 23.13 -17.15 -1.17
N LYS A 131 22.91 -18.30 -0.49
CA LYS A 131 23.71 -18.69 0.69
C LYS A 131 25.18 -18.93 0.35
N GLU A 132 25.45 -19.49 -0.82
CA GLU A 132 26.80 -19.70 -1.35
C GLU A 132 27.48 -18.41 -1.83
N GLY A 133 26.75 -17.29 -1.86
CA GLY A 133 27.26 -15.99 -2.30
C GLY A 133 27.50 -15.88 -3.81
N ARG A 134 26.93 -16.79 -4.61
CA ARG A 134 27.05 -16.81 -6.09
C ARG A 134 26.02 -15.93 -6.79
N ALA A 135 25.12 -15.30 -6.04
CA ALA A 135 24.06 -14.47 -6.59
C ALA A 135 24.57 -13.16 -7.21
N ARG A 136 23.73 -12.58 -8.09
CA ARG A 136 24.00 -11.28 -8.73
C ARG A 136 24.10 -10.18 -7.68
N GLY A 137 24.97 -9.20 -7.91
CA GLY A 137 25.10 -8.02 -7.06
C GLY A 137 23.92 -7.06 -7.17
N ALA A 138 23.63 -6.31 -6.11
CA ALA A 138 22.59 -5.27 -6.11
C ALA A 138 22.90 -4.04 -6.99
N GLY A 139 24.11 -3.98 -7.58
CA GLY A 139 24.58 -2.81 -8.33
C GLY A 139 24.84 -1.57 -7.46
N VAL A 140 25.06 -1.80 -6.17
CA VAL A 140 25.45 -0.83 -5.16
C VAL A 140 26.69 -1.35 -4.46
N ALA A 141 27.62 -0.46 -4.12
CA ALA A 141 28.75 -0.77 -3.26
C ALA A 141 28.86 0.22 -2.10
N PHE A 142 29.26 -0.29 -0.94
CA PHE A 142 29.61 0.51 0.23
C PHE A 142 31.13 0.49 0.39
N VAL A 143 31.73 1.68 0.30
CA VAL A 143 33.15 1.88 0.55
C VAL A 143 33.29 2.54 1.90
N VAL A 144 34.04 1.91 2.79
CA VAL A 144 34.35 2.39 4.13
C VAL A 144 35.79 2.90 4.11
N PHE A 145 35.98 4.15 4.48
CA PHE A 145 37.29 4.76 4.63
C PHE A 145 37.69 4.75 6.10
N LYS A 146 39.01 4.76 6.36
CA LYS A 146 39.55 4.91 7.71
C LYS A 146 39.23 6.30 8.30
N ASP A 147 39.30 7.34 7.47
CA ASP A 147 39.07 8.72 7.89
C ASP A 147 37.76 9.30 7.34
N VAL A 148 37.04 10.03 8.18
CA VAL A 148 35.83 10.78 7.81
C VAL A 148 36.15 11.89 6.80
N TYR A 149 37.30 12.56 6.94
CA TYR A 149 37.72 13.60 6.00
C TYR A 149 37.93 13.02 4.60
N THR A 150 38.65 11.89 4.50
CA THR A 150 38.88 11.20 3.23
C THR A 150 37.56 10.75 2.59
N ALA A 151 36.61 10.25 3.38
CA ALA A 151 35.28 9.89 2.87
C ALA A 151 34.54 11.11 2.27
N ASN A 152 34.54 12.25 2.97
CA ASN A 152 33.89 13.47 2.49
C ASN A 152 34.59 14.03 1.24
N LYS A 153 35.93 14.04 1.24
CA LYS A 153 36.73 14.44 0.08
C LYS A 153 36.46 13.54 -1.12
N ALA A 154 36.39 12.23 -0.94
CA ALA A 154 36.07 11.29 -2.01
C ALA A 154 34.70 11.58 -2.64
N VAL A 155 33.66 11.83 -1.83
CA VAL A 155 32.32 12.20 -2.34
C VAL A 155 32.38 13.49 -3.17
N GLN A 156 33.15 14.49 -2.72
CA GLN A 156 33.33 15.75 -3.44
C GLN A 156 34.13 15.56 -4.74
N ASP A 157 35.20 14.77 -4.72
CA ASP A 157 36.03 14.45 -5.88
C ASP A 157 35.17 13.81 -6.99
N PHE A 158 34.38 12.78 -6.66
CA PHE A 158 33.50 12.13 -7.63
C PHE A 158 32.40 13.06 -8.16
N ARG A 159 31.91 14.01 -7.35
CA ARG A 159 30.94 15.02 -7.78
C ARG A 159 31.57 16.04 -8.74
N ASN A 160 32.79 16.49 -8.44
CA ASN A 160 33.55 17.45 -9.25
C ASN A 160 34.01 16.84 -10.58
N GLU A 161 34.48 15.59 -10.56
CA GLU A 161 34.84 14.83 -11.76
C GLU A 161 33.65 14.63 -12.70
N LYS A 162 32.44 14.43 -12.15
CA LYS A 162 31.23 14.36 -12.97
C LYS A 162 30.96 15.66 -13.72
N ARG A 163 31.24 16.82 -13.12
CA ARG A 163 31.06 18.15 -13.73
C ARG A 163 32.13 18.47 -14.78
N ARG A 164 33.35 17.97 -14.61
CA ARG A 164 34.52 18.23 -15.49
C ARG A 164 34.77 17.12 -16.53
N ARG A 165 33.78 16.26 -16.80
CA ARG A 165 33.97 14.98 -17.53
C ARG A 165 34.01 15.08 -19.06
N ILE A 166 33.87 16.27 -19.64
CA ILE A 166 33.89 16.45 -21.10
C ILE A 166 35.36 16.45 -21.56
N GLY A 167 35.77 15.41 -22.30
CA GLY A 167 37.07 15.37 -22.99
C GLY A 167 38.21 14.55 -22.34
N ARG A 168 37.95 13.64 -21.39
CA ARG A 168 38.98 12.74 -20.83
C ARG A 168 38.78 11.29 -21.31
N PHE A 169 39.86 10.64 -21.72
CA PHE A 169 39.89 9.20 -22.02
C PHE A 169 39.62 8.38 -20.75
N PHE A 170 38.84 7.31 -20.89
CA PHE A 170 38.58 6.36 -19.81
C PHE A 170 39.69 5.31 -19.75
N SER A 171 40.19 4.99 -18.56
CA SER A 171 41.06 3.82 -18.41
C SER A 171 40.26 2.53 -18.62
N LEU A 172 40.94 1.45 -19.03
CA LEU A 172 40.31 0.14 -19.25
C LEU A 172 39.54 -0.36 -18.01
N MET A 173 40.11 -0.14 -16.82
CA MET A 173 39.47 -0.45 -15.53
C MET A 173 38.17 0.36 -15.32
N GLU A 174 38.14 1.64 -15.70
CA GLU A 174 36.94 2.48 -15.57
C GLU A 174 35.82 2.09 -16.55
N LEU A 175 36.19 1.57 -17.73
CA LEU A 175 35.26 1.04 -18.72
C LEU A 175 34.63 -0.27 -18.23
N GLN A 176 35.44 -1.20 -17.71
CA GLN A 176 34.96 -2.46 -17.14
C GLN A 176 34.00 -2.24 -15.97
N LEU A 177 34.30 -1.25 -15.13
CA LEU A 177 33.46 -0.87 -13.98
C LEU A 177 32.23 -0.03 -14.36
N GLN A 178 32.03 0.29 -15.64
CA GLN A 178 30.97 1.17 -16.14
C GLN A 178 30.86 2.48 -15.34
N ARG A 179 32.01 3.13 -15.08
CA ARG A 179 32.09 4.33 -14.22
C ARG A 179 31.12 5.45 -14.63
N ASN A 180 30.75 5.53 -15.90
CA ASN A 180 29.79 6.51 -16.37
C ASN A 180 28.44 6.45 -15.63
N GLN A 181 28.00 5.25 -15.25
CA GLN A 181 26.73 5.05 -14.56
C GLN A 181 26.79 5.28 -13.05
N TRP A 182 27.99 5.58 -12.51
CA TRP A 182 28.19 5.70 -11.08
C TRP A 182 27.61 6.99 -10.52
N LYS A 183 26.86 6.85 -9.43
CA LYS A 183 26.41 7.96 -8.60
C LYS A 183 26.90 7.73 -7.18
N VAL A 184 27.84 8.56 -6.75
CA VAL A 184 28.42 8.49 -5.41
C VAL A 184 27.67 9.43 -4.49
N GLU A 185 27.18 8.89 -3.38
CA GLU A 185 26.44 9.62 -2.35
C GLU A 185 27.01 9.23 -0.97
N ARG A 186 26.89 10.13 0.01
CA ARG A 186 27.13 9.74 1.41
C ARG A 186 26.12 8.66 1.78
N ALA A 187 26.60 7.57 2.38
CA ALA A 187 25.69 6.51 2.81
C ALA A 187 24.79 7.05 3.93
N PRO A 188 23.46 6.84 3.86
CA PRO A 188 22.58 7.09 4.99
C PRO A 188 22.84 6.08 6.10
N LEU A 189 22.24 6.28 7.27
CA LEU A 189 22.34 5.35 8.38
C LEU A 189 21.78 3.98 7.98
N ALA A 190 22.37 2.90 8.51
CA ALA A 190 21.97 1.53 8.19
C ALA A 190 20.48 1.24 8.53
N SER A 191 19.94 1.88 9.57
CA SER A 191 18.53 1.78 9.97
C SER A 191 17.56 2.52 9.04
N ASP A 192 18.05 3.49 8.27
CA ASP A 192 17.24 4.27 7.32
C ASP A 192 17.17 3.58 5.94
N ILE A 193 17.94 2.51 5.71
CA ILE A 193 17.98 1.81 4.41
C ILE A 193 16.97 0.68 4.41
N TYR A 194 16.11 0.63 3.39
CA TYR A 194 15.31 -0.55 3.08
C TYR A 194 16.17 -1.57 2.33
N TRP A 195 16.71 -2.52 3.08
CA TRP A 195 17.53 -3.61 2.53
C TRP A 195 16.77 -4.44 1.49
N ASN A 196 15.48 -4.68 1.70
CA ASN A 196 14.61 -5.41 0.77
C ASN A 196 14.42 -4.70 -0.59
N HIS A 197 14.68 -3.39 -0.68
CA HIS A 197 14.58 -2.66 -1.95
C HIS A 197 15.93 -2.58 -2.68
N LEU A 198 17.00 -3.10 -2.07
CA LEU A 198 18.36 -3.00 -2.60
C LEU A 198 18.55 -4.01 -3.75
N GLY A 199 18.84 -3.50 -4.95
CA GLY A 199 19.00 -4.31 -6.17
C GLY A 199 17.89 -4.13 -7.20
N SER A 200 16.82 -3.40 -6.83
CA SER A 200 15.74 -3.03 -7.74
C SER A 200 16.26 -2.32 -8.99
N SER A 201 15.76 -2.75 -10.16
CA SER A 201 16.23 -2.23 -11.44
C SER A 201 15.79 -0.77 -11.61
N LYS A 202 16.69 0.07 -12.14
CA LYS A 202 16.40 1.51 -12.41
C LYS A 202 15.18 1.68 -13.32
N VAL A 203 14.95 0.74 -14.23
CA VAL A 203 13.81 0.74 -15.15
C VAL A 203 12.51 0.43 -14.39
N SER A 204 12.49 -0.61 -13.55
CA SER A 204 11.33 -0.95 -12.71
C SER A 204 10.93 0.23 -11.81
N LEU A 205 11.90 0.87 -11.17
CA LEU A 205 11.64 2.06 -10.34
C LEU A 205 11.05 3.24 -11.14
N LYS A 206 11.50 3.44 -12.39
CA LYS A 206 10.93 4.47 -13.28
C LYS A 206 9.49 4.15 -13.65
N ILE A 207 9.20 2.91 -14.07
CA ILE A 207 7.84 2.48 -14.44
C ILE A 207 6.90 2.61 -13.25
N ARG A 208 7.31 2.15 -12.06
CA ARG A 208 6.53 2.29 -10.82
C ARG A 208 6.23 3.76 -10.51
N ARG A 209 7.21 4.65 -10.65
CA ARG A 209 7.00 6.10 -10.45
C ARG A 209 6.04 6.70 -11.47
N VAL A 210 6.12 6.31 -12.74
CA VAL A 210 5.17 6.75 -13.77
C VAL A 210 3.77 6.27 -13.41
N LEU A 211 3.61 4.99 -13.08
CA LEU A 211 2.32 4.42 -12.68
C LEU A 211 1.71 5.15 -11.48
N VAL A 212 2.51 5.41 -10.43
CA VAL A 212 2.05 6.14 -9.24
C VAL A 212 1.68 7.57 -9.58
N ASN A 213 2.45 8.26 -10.42
CA ASN A 213 2.11 9.62 -10.83
C ASN A 213 0.83 9.66 -11.69
N THR A 214 0.64 8.70 -12.59
CA THR A 214 -0.60 8.55 -13.38
C THR A 214 -1.78 8.23 -12.47
N CYS A 215 -1.62 7.34 -11.50
CA CYS A 215 -2.66 7.05 -10.50
C CYS A 215 -2.99 8.28 -9.66
N LEU A 216 -1.99 9.05 -9.23
CA LEU A 216 -2.19 10.28 -8.47
C LEU A 216 -2.93 11.34 -9.30
N LEU A 217 -2.58 11.49 -10.59
CA LEU A 217 -3.31 12.37 -11.52
C LEU A 217 -4.76 11.92 -11.66
N LEU A 218 -4.99 10.63 -11.85
CA LEU A 218 -6.33 10.05 -11.99
C LEU A 218 -7.16 10.24 -10.71
N MET A 219 -6.56 10.01 -9.55
CA MET A 219 -7.15 10.28 -8.24
C MET A 219 -7.48 11.77 -8.12
N LEU A 220 -6.58 12.67 -8.53
CA LEU A 220 -6.82 14.10 -8.48
C LEU A 220 -8.04 14.48 -9.34
N LEU A 221 -8.13 13.94 -10.57
CA LEU A 221 -9.26 14.19 -11.47
C LEU A 221 -10.58 13.64 -10.91
N PHE A 222 -10.62 12.40 -10.42
CA PHE A 222 -11.84 11.80 -9.88
C PHE A 222 -12.25 12.37 -8.52
N PHE A 223 -11.29 12.64 -7.62
CA PHE A 223 -11.55 13.22 -6.28
C PHE A 223 -11.71 14.74 -6.28
N SER A 224 -11.27 15.45 -7.32
CA SER A 224 -11.71 16.82 -7.59
C SER A 224 -13.10 16.86 -8.25
N SER A 225 -13.60 15.73 -8.71
CA SER A 225 -14.87 15.60 -9.41
C SER A 225 -15.93 14.70 -8.74
N PRO A 226 -15.97 14.37 -7.42
CA PRO A 226 -17.07 13.57 -6.87
C PRO A 226 -18.39 14.32 -7.02
N LEU A 227 -18.40 15.64 -6.83
CA LEU A 227 -19.59 16.46 -7.02
C LEU A 227 -19.91 16.68 -8.51
N ALA A 228 -18.91 16.81 -9.38
CA ALA A 228 -19.15 16.92 -10.82
C ALA A 228 -19.50 15.56 -11.47
N VAL A 229 -19.04 14.42 -10.95
CA VAL A 229 -19.43 13.06 -11.36
C VAL A 229 -20.79 12.72 -10.78
N ILE A 230 -21.08 13.01 -9.51
CA ILE A 230 -22.43 12.84 -8.96
C ILE A 230 -23.41 13.78 -9.68
N SER A 231 -23.00 15.00 -10.03
CA SER A 231 -23.81 15.94 -10.81
C SER A 231 -23.97 15.49 -12.28
N ALA A 232 -22.91 15.02 -12.92
CA ALA A 232 -22.96 14.48 -14.29
C ALA A 232 -23.74 13.18 -14.36
N ILE A 233 -23.64 12.31 -13.35
CA ILE A 233 -24.46 11.09 -13.21
C ILE A 233 -25.90 11.48 -12.91
N LYS A 234 -26.18 12.46 -12.04
CA LYS A 234 -27.55 12.98 -11.85
C LYS A 234 -28.10 13.58 -13.13
N SER A 235 -27.29 14.29 -13.91
CA SER A 235 -27.68 14.88 -15.19
C SER A 235 -27.88 13.81 -16.27
N ALA A 236 -26.93 12.89 -16.43
CA ALA A 236 -27.00 11.78 -17.39
C ALA A 236 -28.10 10.78 -17.04
N ALA A 237 -28.31 10.47 -15.76
CA ALA A 237 -29.42 9.63 -15.32
C ALA A 237 -30.77 10.34 -15.51
N ARG A 238 -30.83 11.67 -15.40
CA ARG A 238 -32.04 12.47 -15.72
C ARG A 238 -32.35 12.46 -17.22
N ILE A 239 -31.32 12.31 -18.06
CA ILE A 239 -31.46 12.19 -19.53
C ILE A 239 -31.84 10.75 -19.95
N VAL A 240 -31.38 9.72 -19.21
CA VAL A 240 -31.62 8.30 -19.55
C VAL A 240 -32.90 7.74 -18.94
N ASN A 241 -33.30 8.15 -17.72
CA ASN A 241 -34.51 7.68 -17.04
C ASN A 241 -35.05 8.75 -16.06
N ALA A 242 -35.78 9.74 -16.57
CA ALA A 242 -36.38 10.80 -15.75
C ALA A 242 -37.34 10.24 -14.67
N GLU A 243 -38.12 9.21 -14.99
CA GLU A 243 -39.09 8.57 -14.06
C GLU A 243 -38.42 7.87 -12.86
N ALA A 244 -37.24 7.28 -13.05
CA ALA A 244 -36.53 6.58 -11.97
C ALA A 244 -35.96 7.56 -10.92
N ILE A 245 -35.61 8.77 -11.35
CA ILE A 245 -35.12 9.82 -10.44
C ILE A 245 -36.27 10.46 -9.68
N ASP A 246 -37.40 10.72 -10.33
CA ASP A 246 -38.57 11.29 -9.65
C ASP A 246 -39.13 10.33 -8.60
N ASN A 247 -39.13 9.02 -8.88
CA ASN A 247 -39.50 8.00 -7.90
C ASN A 247 -38.49 7.90 -6.74
N ALA A 248 -37.19 8.00 -7.02
CA ALA A 248 -36.16 8.02 -5.97
C ALA A 248 -36.22 9.30 -5.11
N GLN A 249 -36.52 10.44 -5.73
CA GLN A 249 -36.68 11.73 -5.07
C GLN A 249 -37.94 11.72 -4.17
N MET A 250 -39.07 11.20 -4.67
CA MET A 250 -40.29 11.03 -3.88
C MET A 250 -40.08 10.06 -2.71
N TRP A 251 -39.41 8.91 -2.93
CA TRP A 251 -39.04 7.98 -1.87
C TRP A 251 -38.11 8.62 -0.82
N LEU A 252 -37.12 9.41 -1.25
CA LEU A 252 -36.26 10.15 -0.34
C LEU A 252 -37.04 11.17 0.50
N THR A 253 -37.95 11.93 -0.12
CA THR A 253 -38.79 12.90 0.60
C THR A 253 -39.76 12.22 1.57
N TRP A 254 -40.31 11.05 1.22
CA TRP A 254 -41.14 10.24 2.10
C TRP A 254 -40.34 9.70 3.29
N LEU A 255 -39.13 9.17 3.05
CA LEU A 255 -38.25 8.64 4.10
C LEU A 255 -37.76 9.74 5.04
N GLN A 256 -37.49 10.93 4.50
CA GLN A 256 -37.12 12.12 5.28
C GLN A 256 -38.29 12.60 6.15
N SER A 257 -39.52 12.61 5.61
CA SER A 257 -40.72 12.97 6.37
C SER A 257 -41.14 11.92 7.41
N SER A 258 -40.80 10.65 7.21
CA SER A 258 -41.24 9.55 8.06
C SER A 258 -40.42 9.42 9.35
N SER A 259 -39.20 9.97 9.41
CA SER A 259 -38.35 9.85 10.60
C SER A 259 -37.40 11.04 10.74
N TRP A 260 -37.47 11.72 11.89
CA TRP A 260 -36.51 12.76 12.27
C TRP A 260 -35.05 12.26 12.21
N ILE A 261 -34.82 10.99 12.54
CA ILE A 261 -33.50 10.36 12.49
C ILE A 261 -33.04 10.19 11.04
N ALA A 262 -33.93 9.85 10.10
CA ALA A 262 -33.60 9.77 8.69
C ALA A 262 -33.20 11.14 8.13
N THR A 263 -33.92 12.21 8.51
CA THR A 263 -33.54 13.59 8.14
C THR A 263 -32.14 13.97 8.63
N ILE A 264 -31.81 13.63 9.88
CA ILE A 264 -30.46 13.84 10.43
C ILE A 264 -29.44 13.03 9.62
N ILE A 265 -29.66 11.73 9.42
CA ILE A 265 -28.72 10.87 8.69
C ILE A 265 -28.49 11.41 7.28
N PHE A 266 -29.51 11.72 6.49
CA PHE A 266 -29.33 12.23 5.12
C PHE A 266 -28.65 13.60 5.05
N GLN A 267 -28.83 14.45 6.07
CA GLN A 267 -28.17 15.75 6.13
C GLN A 267 -26.68 15.63 6.51
N PHE A 268 -26.32 14.68 7.39
CA PHE A 268 -24.95 14.49 7.87
C PHE A 268 -24.16 13.49 7.02
N LEU A 269 -24.80 12.51 6.40
CA LEU A 269 -24.16 11.40 5.68
C LEU A 269 -23.29 11.85 4.50
N PRO A 270 -23.70 12.80 3.63
CA PRO A 270 -22.83 13.34 2.59
C PRO A 270 -21.58 14.01 3.16
N ASN A 271 -21.73 14.77 4.26
CA ASN A 271 -20.62 15.44 4.93
C ASN A 271 -19.66 14.44 5.59
N VAL A 272 -20.20 13.39 6.22
CA VAL A 272 -19.42 12.30 6.82
C VAL A 272 -18.70 11.47 5.75
N ILE A 273 -19.33 11.17 4.61
CA ILE A 273 -18.69 10.45 3.50
C ILE A 273 -17.53 11.26 2.93
N ILE A 274 -17.71 12.57 2.72
CA ILE A 274 -16.64 13.45 2.26
C ILE A 274 -15.52 13.51 3.30
N PHE A 275 -15.85 13.63 4.59
CA PHE A 275 -14.87 13.61 5.67
C PHE A 275 -14.07 12.29 5.71
N VAL A 276 -14.75 11.15 5.72
CA VAL A 276 -14.11 9.82 5.77
C VAL A 276 -13.25 9.57 4.53
N SER A 277 -13.77 9.86 3.34
CA SER A 277 -13.01 9.68 2.09
C SER A 277 -11.76 10.57 2.04
N MET A 278 -11.88 11.82 2.47
CA MET A 278 -10.79 12.79 2.43
C MET A 278 -9.72 12.57 3.49
N TYR A 279 -10.10 12.23 4.73
CA TYR A 279 -9.14 12.08 5.83
C TYR A 279 -8.63 10.66 6.04
N ILE A 280 -9.39 9.63 5.66
CA ILE A 280 -9.00 8.23 5.91
C ILE A 280 -8.56 7.56 4.61
N VAL A 281 -9.42 7.59 3.58
CA VAL A 281 -9.18 6.83 2.34
C VAL A 281 -8.02 7.42 1.56
N ILE A 282 -8.02 8.73 1.32
CA ILE A 282 -6.98 9.41 0.52
C ILE A 282 -5.57 9.24 1.13
N PRO A 283 -5.31 9.54 2.42
CA PRO A 283 -3.99 9.33 3.01
C PRO A 283 -3.56 7.86 3.00
N SER A 284 -4.49 6.93 3.22
CA SER A 284 -4.19 5.49 3.18
C SER A 284 -3.76 5.04 1.77
N VAL A 285 -4.49 5.46 0.74
CA VAL A 285 -4.17 5.15 -0.66
C VAL A 285 -2.85 5.82 -1.07
N LEU A 286 -2.64 7.09 -0.73
CA LEU A 286 -1.39 7.80 -1.03
C LEU A 286 -0.18 7.19 -0.33
N SER A 287 -0.33 6.77 0.93
CA SER A 287 0.71 6.05 1.67
C SER A 287 1.04 4.71 1.02
N TYR A 288 0.01 3.95 0.60
CA TYR A 288 0.18 2.70 -0.13
C TYR A 288 0.91 2.91 -1.48
N LEU A 289 0.49 3.92 -2.25
CA LEU A 289 1.16 4.28 -3.51
C LEU A 289 2.61 4.72 -3.29
N SER A 290 2.91 5.44 -2.21
CA SER A 290 4.28 5.82 -1.87
C SER A 290 5.16 4.62 -1.52
N LYS A 291 4.62 3.64 -0.78
CA LYS A 291 5.30 2.36 -0.51
C LYS A 291 5.56 1.56 -1.80
N PHE A 292 4.60 1.58 -2.72
CA PHE A 292 4.71 0.87 -3.99
C PHE A 292 5.87 1.37 -4.89
N GLU A 293 6.30 2.63 -4.73
CA GLU A 293 7.47 3.18 -5.44
C GLU A 293 8.80 2.54 -5.04
N ARG A 294 8.86 1.76 -3.94
CA ARG A 294 10.05 1.08 -3.43
C ARG A 294 11.25 2.03 -3.31
N HIS A 295 11.12 3.07 -2.48
CA HIS A 295 12.25 3.97 -2.15
C HIS A 295 13.34 3.20 -1.40
N LEU A 296 14.60 3.58 -1.63
CA LEU A 296 15.75 2.94 -0.99
C LEU A 296 15.93 3.35 0.49
N THR A 297 15.44 4.52 0.88
CA THR A 297 15.49 4.97 2.29
C THR A 297 14.10 5.30 2.84
N VAL A 298 13.92 5.05 4.13
CA VAL A 298 12.69 5.35 4.88
C VAL A 298 12.44 6.86 4.86
N SER A 299 13.47 7.65 5.13
CA SER A 299 13.43 9.11 5.11
C SER A 299 12.94 9.69 3.77
N ARG A 300 13.37 9.12 2.64
CA ARG A 300 12.95 9.57 1.31
C ARG A 300 11.51 9.17 1.02
N GLU A 301 11.10 7.96 1.42
CA GLU A 301 9.71 7.51 1.31
C GLU A 301 8.77 8.46 2.06
N GLN A 302 9.08 8.75 3.32
CA GLN A 302 8.25 9.61 4.17
C GLN A 302 8.17 11.03 3.62
N ARG A 303 9.30 11.61 3.21
CA ARG A 303 9.32 12.93 2.58
C ARG A 303 8.51 12.98 1.29
N ALA A 304 8.62 11.96 0.44
CA ALA A 304 7.88 11.88 -0.81
C ALA A 304 6.37 11.68 -0.56
N ALA A 305 6.00 10.84 0.41
CA ALA A 305 4.61 10.64 0.83
C ALA A 305 4.00 11.94 1.33
N LEU A 306 4.68 12.64 2.23
CA LEU A 306 4.26 13.94 2.77
C LEU A 306 4.12 14.99 1.67
N LEU A 307 5.10 15.11 0.77
CA LEU A 307 5.03 16.07 -0.33
C LEU A 307 3.83 15.81 -1.25
N LYS A 308 3.57 14.54 -1.58
CA LYS A 308 2.41 14.15 -2.40
C LYS A 308 1.10 14.38 -1.68
N MET A 309 1.02 14.08 -0.38
CA MET A 309 -0.15 14.37 0.43
C MET A 309 -0.44 15.87 0.47
N VAL A 310 0.57 16.69 0.80
CA VAL A 310 0.41 18.15 0.82
C VAL A 310 0.02 18.68 -0.56
N CYS A 311 0.68 18.23 -1.63
CA CYS A 311 0.35 18.66 -2.98
C CYS A 311 -1.07 18.23 -3.39
N PHE A 312 -1.45 16.99 -3.11
CA PHE A 312 -2.78 16.46 -3.40
C PHE A 312 -3.87 17.22 -2.62
N PHE A 313 -3.68 17.43 -1.31
CA PHE A 313 -4.63 18.18 -0.49
C PHE A 313 -4.69 19.65 -0.89
N LEU A 314 -3.56 20.29 -1.19
CA LEU A 314 -3.54 21.68 -1.63
C LEU A 314 -4.30 21.85 -2.94
N VAL A 315 -4.05 20.98 -3.92
CA VAL A 315 -4.76 21.04 -5.20
C VAL A 315 -6.23 20.64 -5.03
N ASN A 316 -6.55 19.59 -4.29
CA ASN A 316 -7.93 19.19 -4.06
C ASN A 316 -8.71 20.27 -3.29
N LEU A 317 -8.17 20.82 -2.19
CA LEU A 317 -8.84 21.85 -1.41
C LEU A 317 -9.03 23.14 -2.22
N ILE A 318 -8.00 23.64 -2.91
CA ILE A 318 -8.11 24.85 -3.72
C ILE A 318 -9.05 24.62 -4.92
N LEU A 319 -8.89 23.52 -5.65
CA LEU A 319 -9.55 23.29 -6.94
C LEU A 319 -10.98 22.76 -6.74
N LEU A 320 -11.23 21.83 -5.81
CA LEU A 320 -12.57 21.31 -5.50
C LEU A 320 -13.43 22.37 -4.80
N ARG A 321 -12.95 23.03 -3.73
CA ARG A 321 -13.80 24.00 -3.01
C ARG A 321 -14.00 25.27 -3.82
N ALA A 322 -12.95 25.84 -4.41
CA ALA A 322 -13.11 27.08 -5.16
C ALA A 322 -13.92 26.89 -6.45
N LEU A 323 -13.78 25.76 -7.18
CA LEU A 323 -14.54 25.55 -8.41
C LEU A 323 -15.96 25.02 -8.17
N VAL A 324 -16.19 24.13 -7.19
CA VAL A 324 -17.53 23.59 -6.95
C VAL A 324 -18.46 24.67 -6.40
N GLU A 325 -18.00 25.45 -5.42
CA GLU A 325 -18.83 26.47 -4.79
C GLU A 325 -19.11 27.65 -5.73
N SER A 326 -18.15 27.96 -6.60
CA SER A 326 -18.32 29.03 -7.57
C SER A 326 -19.09 28.65 -8.82
N SER A 327 -18.88 27.43 -9.34
CA SER A 327 -19.47 27.00 -10.60
C SER A 327 -20.89 26.48 -10.40
N LEU A 328 -21.17 25.73 -9.33
CA LEU A 328 -22.45 25.04 -9.22
C LEU A 328 -23.59 25.97 -8.80
N GLU A 329 -23.44 26.70 -7.70
CA GLU A 329 -24.48 27.63 -7.24
C GLU A 329 -24.61 28.83 -8.18
N GLY A 330 -23.47 29.36 -8.66
CA GLY A 330 -23.40 30.49 -9.57
C GLY A 330 -23.99 30.19 -10.93
N ALA A 331 -23.64 29.07 -11.56
CA ALA A 331 -24.17 28.71 -12.88
C ALA A 331 -25.63 28.26 -12.82
N ILE A 332 -26.06 27.50 -11.80
CA ILE A 332 -27.47 27.06 -11.71
C ILE A 332 -28.39 28.25 -11.43
N LEU A 333 -28.05 29.12 -10.48
CA LEU A 333 -28.88 30.28 -10.14
C LEU A 333 -28.84 31.38 -11.21
N LYS A 334 -27.73 31.54 -11.95
CA LYS A 334 -27.63 32.52 -13.04
C LYS A 334 -28.18 31.99 -14.37
N MET A 335 -28.00 30.72 -14.69
CA MET A 335 -28.64 30.10 -15.88
C MET A 335 -30.16 30.10 -15.71
N SER A 336 -30.67 29.76 -14.52
CA SER A 336 -32.11 29.83 -14.23
C SER A 336 -32.66 31.25 -14.29
N ARG A 337 -31.98 32.25 -13.69
CA ARG A 337 -32.45 33.65 -13.72
C ARG A 337 -32.26 34.33 -15.08
N CYS A 338 -31.19 34.05 -15.81
CA CYS A 338 -30.95 34.61 -17.15
C CYS A 338 -31.86 33.99 -18.22
N TYR A 339 -32.35 32.77 -18.00
CA TYR A 339 -33.32 32.10 -18.89
C TYR A 339 -34.77 32.53 -18.60
N LEU A 340 -35.06 32.99 -17.38
CA LEU A 340 -36.39 33.45 -16.97
C LEU A 340 -36.58 34.97 -17.06
N ASP A 341 -35.52 35.76 -16.84
CA ASP A 341 -35.51 37.22 -16.97
C ASP A 341 -34.35 37.64 -17.89
N GLY A 342 -34.69 38.10 -19.09
CA GLY A 342 -33.73 38.36 -20.18
C GLY A 342 -32.86 39.62 -20.04
N GLU A 343 -32.94 40.35 -18.92
CA GLU A 343 -32.43 41.74 -18.86
C GLU A 343 -31.09 41.91 -18.10
N ASP A 344 -30.66 40.92 -17.30
CA ASP A 344 -29.50 41.06 -16.37
C ASP A 344 -28.22 40.29 -16.78
N CYS A 345 -28.01 39.98 -18.06
CA CYS A 345 -26.84 39.20 -18.48
C CYS A 345 -25.50 40.00 -18.51
N LYS A 346 -25.54 41.34 -18.51
CA LYS A 346 -24.34 42.19 -18.71
C LYS A 346 -23.59 42.57 -17.43
N ARG A 347 -24.22 42.44 -16.24
CA ARG A 347 -23.62 42.80 -14.94
C ARG A 347 -22.95 41.60 -14.23
N ILE A 348 -22.82 40.48 -14.94
CA ILE A 348 -22.36 39.20 -14.40
C ILE A 348 -20.90 39.26 -13.92
N GLU A 349 -20.02 39.98 -14.63
CA GLU A 349 -18.57 40.02 -14.37
C GLU A 349 -18.19 40.73 -13.06
N GLN A 350 -18.87 41.82 -12.70
CA GLN A 350 -18.64 42.55 -11.44
C GLN A 350 -19.15 41.78 -10.21
N TYR A 351 -20.27 41.05 -10.33
CA TYR A 351 -20.77 40.19 -9.25
C TYR A 351 -20.04 38.84 -9.16
N LEU A 352 -19.35 38.41 -10.22
CA LEU A 352 -18.58 37.16 -10.24
C LEU A 352 -17.26 37.26 -9.49
N SER A 353 -16.73 38.46 -9.22
CA SER A 353 -15.41 38.62 -8.59
C SER A 353 -15.52 38.95 -7.10
N ALA A 354 -16.28 39.97 -6.71
CA ALA A 354 -16.36 40.40 -5.31
C ALA A 354 -17.15 39.45 -4.41
N SER A 355 -18.32 38.97 -4.86
CA SER A 355 -19.16 38.03 -4.10
C SER A 355 -18.59 36.61 -4.11
N PHE A 356 -17.85 36.24 -5.15
CA PHE A 356 -17.13 34.97 -5.26
C PHE A 356 -16.02 34.88 -4.22
N LEU A 357 -15.19 35.92 -4.11
CA LEU A 357 -14.02 35.90 -3.24
C LEU A 357 -14.44 35.87 -1.76
N SER A 358 -15.45 36.66 -1.39
CA SER A 358 -15.96 36.70 -0.02
C SER A 358 -16.67 35.40 0.39
N ARG A 359 -17.50 34.82 -0.48
CA ARG A 359 -18.22 33.58 -0.19
C ARG A 359 -17.31 32.36 -0.15
N SER A 360 -16.38 32.27 -1.10
CA SER A 360 -15.35 31.21 -1.11
C SER A 360 -14.43 31.31 0.10
N CYS A 361 -14.07 32.52 0.52
CA CYS A 361 -13.28 32.75 1.74
C CYS A 361 -14.04 32.30 3.00
N LEU A 362 -15.31 32.66 3.12
CA LEU A 362 -16.13 32.33 4.29
C LEU A 362 -16.36 30.81 4.43
N SER A 363 -16.64 30.13 3.31
CA SER A 363 -16.74 28.67 3.26
C SER A 363 -15.40 27.98 3.51
N SER A 364 -14.30 28.49 2.94
CA SER A 364 -12.96 27.96 3.20
C SER A 364 -12.54 28.13 4.66
N LEU A 365 -12.88 29.26 5.29
CA LEU A 365 -12.60 29.55 6.69
C LEU A 365 -13.44 28.64 7.62
N ALA A 366 -14.74 28.49 7.35
CA ALA A 366 -15.60 27.56 8.08
C ALA A 366 -15.11 26.11 7.94
N PHE A 367 -14.68 25.72 6.75
CA PHE A 367 -14.06 24.41 6.51
C PHE A 367 -12.74 24.26 7.25
N LEU A 368 -11.86 25.27 7.25
CA LEU A 368 -10.61 25.26 7.99
C LEU A 368 -10.86 25.08 9.49
N ILE A 369 -11.77 25.86 10.08
CA ILE A 369 -12.18 25.71 11.49
C ILE A 369 -12.69 24.29 11.74
N THR A 370 -13.61 23.80 10.90
CA THR A 370 -14.17 22.46 11.07
C THR A 370 -13.10 21.37 10.95
N SER A 371 -12.16 21.52 10.01
CA SER A 371 -11.04 20.59 9.79
C SER A 371 -10.01 20.60 10.91
N THR A 372 -9.70 21.76 11.50
CA THR A 372 -8.73 21.85 12.59
C THR A 372 -9.32 21.29 13.88
N PHE A 373 -10.57 21.64 14.20
CA PHE A 373 -11.24 21.10 15.39
C PHE A 373 -11.48 19.59 15.27
N LEU A 374 -12.02 19.09 14.14
CA LEU A 374 -12.25 17.66 13.96
C LEU A 374 -10.94 16.88 13.76
N GLY A 375 -9.98 17.44 13.03
CA GLY A 375 -8.69 16.79 12.75
C GLY A 375 -7.86 16.59 14.02
N ILE A 376 -7.69 17.65 14.82
CA ILE A 376 -6.97 17.55 16.09
C ILE A 376 -7.70 16.61 17.05
N SER A 377 -9.04 16.67 17.10
CA SER A 377 -9.83 15.75 17.95
C SER A 377 -9.66 14.29 17.51
N TYR A 378 -9.64 14.02 16.21
CA TYR A 378 -9.46 12.67 15.66
C TYR A 378 -8.06 12.12 15.92
N ASP A 379 -7.03 12.95 15.75
CA ASP A 379 -5.63 12.57 16.03
C ASP A 379 -5.41 12.29 17.53
N LEU A 380 -6.00 13.10 18.41
CA LEU A 380 -5.92 12.90 19.86
C LEU A 380 -6.60 11.58 20.28
N LEU A 381 -7.73 11.26 19.65
CA LEU A 381 -8.48 10.04 19.96
C LEU A 381 -7.79 8.77 19.40
N ALA A 382 -6.91 8.92 18.41
CA ALA A 382 -6.19 7.84 17.72
C ALA A 382 -7.01 6.53 17.61
N PRO A 383 -8.22 6.57 17.00
CA PRO A 383 -9.17 5.47 17.11
C PRO A 383 -8.66 4.21 16.39
N ILE A 384 -7.86 4.36 15.34
CA ILE A 384 -7.34 3.24 14.54
C ILE A 384 -6.45 2.29 15.39
N PRO A 385 -5.39 2.76 16.07
CA PRO A 385 -4.63 1.93 17.02
C PRO A 385 -5.50 1.30 18.11
N TRP A 386 -6.45 2.06 18.66
CA TRP A 386 -7.32 1.60 19.74
C TRP A 386 -8.23 0.45 19.27
N ILE A 387 -8.90 0.61 18.12
CA ILE A 387 -9.73 -0.41 17.48
C ILE A 387 -8.89 -1.64 17.15
N LYS A 388 -7.70 -1.47 16.57
CA LYS A 388 -6.82 -2.59 16.22
C LYS A 388 -6.36 -3.38 17.44
N ASN A 389 -6.02 -2.70 18.53
CA ASN A 389 -5.66 -3.37 19.78
C ASN A 389 -6.85 -4.11 20.39
N LYS A 390 -8.06 -3.53 20.32
CA LYS A 390 -9.27 -4.20 20.80
C LYS A 390 -9.60 -5.44 19.95
N LEU A 391 -9.56 -5.34 18.62
CA LEU A 391 -9.75 -6.46 17.70
C LEU A 391 -8.70 -7.57 17.88
N ARG A 392 -7.43 -7.21 18.08
CA ARG A 392 -6.38 -8.19 18.41
C ARG A 392 -6.64 -8.88 19.74
N LYS A 393 -7.16 -8.16 20.74
CA LYS A 393 -7.54 -8.74 22.02
C LYS A 393 -8.72 -9.71 21.86
N PHE A 394 -9.71 -9.36 21.04
CA PHE A 394 -10.82 -10.26 20.69
C PHE A 394 -10.34 -11.52 19.96
N GLN A 395 -9.51 -11.39 18.92
CA GLN A 395 -8.93 -12.55 18.22
C GLN A 395 -8.11 -13.48 19.13
N LYS A 396 -7.35 -12.91 20.08
CA LYS A 396 -6.60 -13.72 21.06
C LYS A 396 -7.52 -14.46 22.02
N ASN A 397 -8.62 -13.83 22.44
CA ASN A 397 -9.60 -14.45 23.32
C ASN A 397 -10.38 -15.57 22.60
N ASP A 398 -10.70 -15.39 21.32
CA ASP A 398 -11.35 -16.43 20.52
C ASP A 398 -10.41 -17.63 20.30
N MET A 399 -9.10 -17.41 20.03
CA MET A 399 -8.14 -18.53 19.90
C MET A 399 -7.94 -19.31 21.22
N LEU A 400 -8.06 -18.67 22.38
CA LEU A 400 -7.99 -19.35 23.68
C LEU A 400 -9.24 -20.18 23.99
N GLN A 401 -10.39 -19.90 23.35
CA GLN A 401 -11.60 -20.72 23.49
C GLN A 401 -11.63 -21.95 22.56
N LEU A 402 -10.78 -21.99 21.53
CA LEU A 402 -10.71 -23.11 20.57
C LEU A 402 -9.63 -24.15 20.94
N VAL A 403 -8.75 -23.88 21.90
CA VAL A 403 -7.81 -24.86 22.45
C VAL A 403 -8.33 -25.32 23.81
N PRO A 404 -8.91 -26.53 23.94
CA PRO A 404 -9.20 -27.06 25.26
C PRO A 404 -7.86 -27.22 26.00
N GLU A 405 -7.72 -26.56 27.15
CA GLU A 405 -6.58 -26.71 28.06
C GLU A 405 -6.41 -28.19 28.40
N ARG A 406 -5.40 -28.83 27.81
CA ARG A 406 -4.88 -30.09 28.31
C ARG A 406 -3.85 -29.70 29.38
N SER A 407 -4.32 -29.62 30.62
CA SER A 407 -3.50 -29.43 31.81
C SER A 407 -2.62 -30.66 32.03
N GLU A 408 -1.32 -30.55 31.75
CA GLU A 408 -0.30 -31.44 32.33
C GLU A 408 0.49 -30.62 33.36
N ASP A 409 0.18 -30.86 34.64
CA ASP A 409 0.92 -30.33 35.78
C ASP A 409 2.33 -30.95 35.83
N TYR A 410 3.35 -30.11 35.85
CA TYR A 410 4.71 -30.48 36.30
C TYR A 410 5.00 -29.76 37.62
N PRO A 411 5.42 -30.47 38.69
CA PRO A 411 5.81 -29.82 39.93
C PRO A 411 7.24 -29.27 39.83
N LEU A 412 7.40 -27.96 40.00
CA LEU A 412 8.71 -27.31 40.16
C LEU A 412 9.06 -27.20 41.64
N GLN A 413 10.26 -27.69 41.96
CA GLN A 413 10.85 -27.72 43.29
C GLN A 413 11.35 -26.32 43.68
N HIS A 414 10.83 -25.79 44.80
CA HIS A 414 11.31 -24.55 45.41
C HIS A 414 12.70 -24.76 46.02
N GLN A 415 13.62 -23.83 45.72
CA GLN A 415 14.89 -23.68 46.42
C GLN A 415 14.90 -22.29 47.07
N ASP A 416 14.89 -22.29 48.41
CA ASP A 416 14.97 -21.10 49.25
C ASP A 416 16.35 -20.44 49.14
N THR A 417 16.38 -19.10 49.18
CA THR A 417 17.60 -18.35 49.50
C THR A 417 17.21 -17.13 50.33
N GLU A 418 17.56 -17.16 51.62
CA GLU A 418 17.46 -16.06 52.58
C GLU A 418 18.37 -14.86 52.20
N PRO A 419 18.02 -13.62 52.60
CA PRO A 419 18.93 -12.49 52.55
C PRO A 419 19.66 -12.31 53.89
N ALA A 420 20.99 -12.39 53.87
CA ALA A 420 21.84 -11.99 54.99
C ALA A 420 22.36 -10.56 54.80
N GLU A 421 21.92 -9.72 55.73
CA GLU A 421 22.38 -8.39 56.09
C GLU A 421 23.85 -8.40 56.58
N ARG A 422 24.66 -7.41 56.15
CA ARG A 422 25.62 -6.65 56.97
C ARG A 422 26.50 -5.72 56.14
N ASP A 423 26.35 -4.43 56.39
CA ASP A 423 27.43 -3.43 56.45
C ASP A 423 28.16 -3.60 57.82
N PRO A 424 29.36 -3.01 58.06
CA PRO A 424 30.01 -1.90 57.35
C PRO A 424 31.30 -2.22 56.58
#